data_AF-A0AAN8Z3J4-F1
#
_entry.id   AF-A0AAN8Z3J4-F1
#
_cell.length_a   1.000
_cell.length_b   1.000
_cell.length_c   1.000
_cell.angle_alpha   90.00
_cell.angle_beta   90.00
_cell.angle_gamma   90.00
#
_symmetry.space_group_name_H-M   'P 1'
#
loop_
_entity.id
_entity.type
_entity.pdbx_description
1 polymer ?
#
loop_
_entity_poly.entity_id
_entity_poly.type
_entity_poly.pdbx_seq_one_letter_code
_entity_poly.pdbx_strand_id
1 'polypeptide(L)' 'MFYVLISTGVVIPLHKLKAINSSTSRVNPAEKYIQVIPVDNHEFWYMGFLNYEGAVRLLQEALETRDVQAV' A
#
# COMPACT_ATOMS: atom_id res chain seq x y z
N MET A 1 21.33 10.50 4.40
CA MET A 1 20.73 10.86 5.70
C MET A 1 19.34 10.26 5.75
N PHE A 2 19.25 8.96 6.03
CA PHE A 2 17.96 8.26 6.20
C PHE A 2 17.50 8.51 7.62
N TYR A 3 16.67 9.53 7.81
CA TYR A 3 16.00 9.73 9.09
C TYR A 3 14.84 8.72 9.17
N VAL A 4 15.09 7.56 9.75
CA VAL A 4 14.02 6.77 10.35
C VAL A 4 13.70 7.46 11.68
N LEU A 5 12.78 8.43 11.63
CA LEU A 5 12.20 9.01 12.83
C LEU A 5 11.05 8.12 13.32
N ILE A 6 11.01 7.97 14.63
CA ILE A 6 10.24 7.00 15.41
C ILE A 6 8.73 7.29 15.33
N SER A 7 7.92 6.27 15.04
CA SER A 7 6.48 6.12 15.35
C SER A 7 5.52 7.28 15.01
N THR A 8 5.32 7.59 13.73
CA THR A 8 4.02 8.10 13.27
C THR A 8 3.40 7.05 12.33
N GLY A 9 2.59 6.16 12.91
CA GLY A 9 1.79 5.25 12.09
C GLY A 9 0.82 6.04 11.22
N VAL A 10 0.78 5.77 9.92
CA VAL A 10 -0.24 6.34 9.03
C VAL A 10 -1.45 5.42 9.09
N VAL A 11 -2.59 5.96 9.55
CA VAL A 11 -3.88 5.26 9.52
C VAL A 11 -4.68 5.78 8.35
N ILE A 12 -4.90 4.93 7.34
CA ILE A 12 -5.75 5.23 6.18
C ILE A 12 -7.05 4.45 6.36
N PRO A 13 -8.20 5.12 6.60
CA PRO A 13 -9.49 4.44 6.63
C PRO A 13 -9.76 3.76 5.29
N LEU A 14 -10.28 2.52 5.30
CA LEU A 14 -10.57 1.78 4.07
C LEU A 14 -11.50 2.54 3.11
N HIS A 15 -12.51 3.25 3.63
CA HIS A 15 -13.41 4.07 2.81
C HIS A 15 -12.72 5.25 2.09
N LYS A 16 -11.53 5.67 2.56
CA LYS A 16 -10.68 6.68 1.92
C LYS A 16 -9.61 6.06 1.03
N LEU A 17 -9.52 4.74 0.95
CA LEU A 17 -8.54 4.06 0.12
C LEU A 17 -9.08 3.97 -1.31
N LYS A 18 -8.34 4.51 -2.29
CA LYS A 18 -8.75 4.59 -3.69
C LYS A 18 -8.21 3.42 -4.50
N ALA A 19 -6.93 3.10 -4.35
CA ALA A 19 -6.30 2.04 -5.12
C ALA A 19 -5.09 1.45 -4.38
N ILE A 20 -4.80 0.19 -4.71
CA ILE A 20 -3.58 -0.50 -4.30
C ILE A 20 -2.96 -1.12 -5.55
N ASN A 21 -1.72 -0.72 -5.86
CA ASN A 21 -0.99 -1.21 -7.02
C ASN A 21 0.28 -1.93 -6.59
N SER A 22 0.50 -3.11 -7.15
CA SER A 22 1.79 -3.77 -7.13
C SER A 22 2.72 -3.10 -8.14
N SER A 23 3.96 -2.78 -7.75
CA SER A 23 4.96 -2.17 -8.62
C SER A 23 6.34 -2.79 -8.41
N THR A 24 7.15 -2.83 -9.45
CA THR A 24 8.53 -3.33 -9.41
C THR A 24 9.45 -2.30 -10.04
N SER A 25 10.64 -2.10 -9.47
CA SER A 25 11.62 -1.17 -10.04
C SER A 25 11.99 -1.59 -11.45
N ARG A 26 12.03 -0.61 -12.35
CA ARG A 26 12.45 -0.83 -13.75
C ARG A 26 13.95 -1.13 -13.87
N VAL A 27 14.73 -0.71 -12.87
CA VAL A 27 16.18 -0.88 -12.83
C VAL A 27 16.55 -2.19 -12.14
N ASN A 28 15.81 -2.56 -11.09
CA ASN A 28 16.05 -3.77 -10.31
C ASN A 28 14.74 -4.54 -10.05
N PRO A 29 14.44 -5.61 -10.81
CA PRO A 29 13.22 -6.40 -10.62
C PRO A 29 13.06 -7.04 -9.23
N ALA A 30 14.14 -7.14 -8.45
CA ALA A 30 14.08 -7.63 -7.07
C ALA A 30 13.50 -6.59 -6.10
N GLU A 31 13.52 -5.30 -6.45
CA GLU A 31 12.89 -4.24 -5.67
C GLU A 31 11.40 -4.18 -6.00
N LYS A 32 10.60 -4.69 -5.07
CA LYS A 32 9.15 -4.71 -5.16
C LYS A 32 8.54 -3.69 -4.20
N TYR A 33 7.52 -2.99 -4.67
CA TYR A 33 6.86 -1.90 -3.99
C TYR A 33 5.35 -2.10 -4.02
N ILE A 34 4.68 -1.71 -2.94
CA ILE A 34 3.23 -1.61 -2.92
C ILE A 34 2.87 -0.13 -2.84
N GLN A 35 2.15 0.36 -3.85
CA GLN A 35 1.62 1.71 -3.88
C GLN A 35 0.22 1.71 -3.29
N VAL A 36 -0.01 2.58 -2.31
CA VAL A 36 -1.29 2.78 -1.65
C VAL A 36 -1.72 4.22 -1.92
N ILE A 37 -2.86 4.38 -2.59
CA ILE A 37 -3.38 5.68 -3.02
C ILE A 37 -4.71 5.91 -2.32
N PRO A 38 -4.86 6.92 -1.44
CA PRO A 38 -6.15 7.33 -0.93
C PRO A 38 -6.90 8.24 -1.92
N VAL A 39 -8.13 8.60 -1.58
CA VAL A 39 -9.00 9.48 -2.39
C VAL A 39 -8.46 10.89 -2.57
N ASP A 40 -7.56 11.33 -1.69
CA ASP A 40 -6.86 12.63 -1.75
C ASP A 40 -5.63 12.62 -2.66
N ASN A 41 -5.36 11.49 -3.33
CA ASN A 41 -4.26 11.28 -4.27
C ASN A 41 -2.85 11.41 -3.67
N HIS A 42 -2.70 11.36 -2.34
CA HIS A 42 -1.37 11.14 -1.77
C HIS A 42 -0.85 9.75 -2.17
N GLU A 43 0.44 9.62 -2.45
CA GLU A 43 1.03 8.33 -2.80
C GLU A 43 1.91 7.81 -1.67
N PHE A 44 1.52 6.66 -1.12
CA PHE A 44 2.32 5.96 -0.12
C PHE A 44 2.98 4.75 -0.76
N TRP A 45 4.31 4.72 -0.71
CA TRP A 45 5.12 3.65 -1.29
C TRP A 45 5.73 2.82 -0.16
N TYR A 46 5.33 1.55 -0.10
CA TYR A 46 5.85 0.60 0.88
C TYR A 46 6.80 -0.39 0.21
N MET A 47 7.86 -0.76 0.92
CA MET A 47 8.91 -1.68 0.48
C MET A 47 9.31 -2.61 1.62
N GLY A 48 10.19 -3.57 1.35
CA GLY A 48 10.80 -4.41 2.39
C GLY A 48 9.91 -5.54 2.88
N PHE A 49 8.93 -5.95 2.07
CA PHE A 49 8.05 -7.06 2.39
C PHE A 49 8.81 -8.40 2.34
N LEU A 50 8.76 -9.16 3.43
CA LEU A 50 9.23 -10.55 3.45
C LEU A 50 8.39 -11.44 2.52
N ASN A 51 7.07 -11.24 2.52
CA ASN A 51 6.14 -11.88 1.61
C ASN A 51 5.37 -10.82 0.82
N TYR A 52 5.97 -10.37 -0.28
CA TYR A 52 5.39 -9.34 -1.13
C TYR A 52 4.03 -9.73 -1.72
N GLU A 53 3.92 -10.93 -2.30
CA GLU A 53 2.70 -11.37 -2.98
C GLU A 53 1.53 -11.55 -2.01
N GLY A 54 1.81 -12.12 -0.83
CA GLY A 54 0.82 -12.22 0.24
C GLY A 54 0.36 -10.85 0.73
N ALA A 55 1.27 -9.88 0.88
CA ALA A 55 0.94 -8.52 1.29
C ALA A 55 0.07 -7.79 0.25
N VAL A 56 0.41 -7.89 -1.04
CA VAL A 56 -0.39 -7.33 -2.14
C VAL A 56 -1.80 -7.90 -2.11
N ARG A 57 -1.94 -9.24 -2.03
CA ARG A 57 -3.24 -9.91 -2.01
C ARG A 57 -4.09 -9.45 -0.82
N LEU A 58 -3.54 -9.46 0.39
CA LEU A 58 -4.27 -9.04 1.61
C LEU A 58 -4.75 -7.58 1.51
N LEU A 59 -3.92 -6.70 0.98
CA LEU A 59 -4.27 -5.30 0.79
C LEU A 59 -5.37 -5.13 -0.26
N GLN A 60 -5.29 -5.86 -1.38
CA GLN A 60 -6.32 -5.85 -2.42
C GLN A 60 -7.67 -6.39 -1.90
N GLU A 61 -7.67 -7.50 -1.15
CA GLU A 61 -8.86 -8.04 -0.48
C GLU A 61 -9.50 -7.02 0.49
N ALA A 62 -8.67 -6.26 1.21
CA ALA A 62 -9.16 -5.19 2.09
C ALA A 62 -9.79 -4.02 1.30
N LEU A 63 -9.27 -3.70 0.11
CA LEU A 63 -9.86 -2.72 -0.79
C LEU A 63 -11.20 -3.21 -1.35
N GLU A 64 -11.32 -4.48 -1.72
CA GLU A 64 -12.57 -5.08 -2.20
C GLU A 64 -13.64 -5.14 -1.10
N THR A 65 -13.25 -5.47 0.13
CA THR A 65 -14.16 -5.52 1.29
C THR A 65 -14.79 -4.14 1.59
N ARG A 66 -14.10 -3.03 1.23
CA ARG A 66 -14.64 -1.67 1.33
C ARG A 66 -15.98 -1.52 0.61
N ASP A 67 -16.10 -2.10 -0.59
CA ASP A 67 -17.31 -1.97 -1.40
C ASP A 67 -18.48 -2.81 -0.83
N VAL A 68 -18.19 -3.81 0.00
CA VAL A 68 -19.22 -4.64 0.66
C VAL A 68 -19.84 -3.94 1.87
N GLN A 69 -19.11 -3.06 2.55
CA GLN A 69 -19.60 -2.31 3.73
C GLN A 69 -20.27 -0.98 3.38
N ALA A 70 -20.24 -0.57 2.12
CA ALA A 70 -20.85 0.67 1.62
C ALA A 70 -22.27 0.48 1.05
N VAL A 71 -22.85 -0.73 1.18
CA VAL A 71 -24.19 -1.11 0.69
C VAL A 71 -25.18 -1.24 1.86
#